data_AF-A0A9E8HT39-F1
#
_entry.id   AF-A0A9E8HT39-F1
#
_cell.length_a   1.000
_cell.length_b   1.000
_cell.length_c   1.000
_cell.angle_alpha   90.00
_cell.angle_beta   90.00
_cell.angle_gamma   90.00
#
_symmetry.space_group_name_H-M   'P 1'
#
loop_
_entity.id
_entity.type
_entity.pdbx_description
1 polymer ?
#
loop_
_entity_poly.entity_id
_entity_poly.type
_entity_poly.pdbx_seq_one_letter_code
_entity_poly.pdbx_strand_id
1 'polypeptide(L)' 'MNIKILLLPILLSSLWGCTTVQPWERGDLAKKEMAWDPDPMRSALRDHVYFSKEGSSGGASSGGGGCGCN' A
#
# COMPACT_ATOMS: atom_id res chain seq x y z
N MET A 1 -3.66 30.05 34.29
CA MET A 1 -2.93 28.96 33.61
C MET A 1 -3.33 28.98 32.15
N ASN A 2 -2.43 29.39 31.24
CA ASN A 2 -2.78 29.61 29.84
C ASN A 2 -3.08 28.27 29.15
N ILE A 3 -4.28 28.13 28.57
CA ILE A 3 -4.73 26.90 27.88
C ILE A 3 -3.76 26.43 26.77
N LYS A 4 -3.02 27.37 26.19
CA LYS A 4 -1.96 27.12 25.19
C LYS A 4 -0.81 26.26 25.72
N ILE A 5 -0.49 26.37 27.01
CA ILE A 5 0.60 25.60 27.66
C ILE A 5 0.19 24.13 27.82
N LEU A 6 -1.12 23.83 27.93
CA LEU A 6 -1.63 22.47 28.08
C LEU A 6 -1.72 21.71 26.73
N LEU A 7 -1.83 22.42 25.61
CA LEU A 7 -2.00 21.83 24.27
C LEU A 7 -0.68 21.39 23.60
N LEU A 8 0.45 22.03 23.96
CA LEU A 8 1.77 21.74 23.40
C LEU A 8 2.24 20.28 23.60
N PRO A 9 2.12 19.64 24.78
CA PRO A 9 2.56 18.25 24.98
C PRO A 9 1.67 17.23 24.25
N ILE A 10 0.39 17.54 24.04
CA ILE A 10 -0.56 16.67 23.30
C ILE A 10 -0.19 16.61 21.82
N LEU A 11 0.29 17.73 21.25
CA LEU A 11 0.73 17.78 19.86
C LEU A 11 2.08 17.06 19.67
N LEU A 12 2.94 17.02 20.69
CA LEU A 12 4.25 16.39 20.61
C LEU A 12 4.21 14.86 20.69
N SER A 13 3.21 14.28 21.37
CA SER A 13 3.07 12.83 21.55
C SER A 13 2.59 12.09 20.29
N SER A 14 1.96 12.77 19.33
CA SER A 14 1.49 12.17 18.08
C SER A 14 2.62 11.80 17.10
N LEU A 15 3.83 12.28 17.36
CA LEU A 15 5.03 12.01 16.54
C LEU A 15 5.69 10.66 16.90
N TRP A 16 5.28 10.02 18.00
CA TRP A 16 5.90 8.79 18.49
C TRP A 16 5.07 7.59 18.06
N GLY A 17 5.42 6.96 16.93
CA GLY A 17 4.72 5.78 16.41
C GLY A 17 5.51 4.87 15.48
N CYS A 18 6.75 5.24 15.11
CA CYS A 18 7.60 4.35 14.32
C CYS A 18 8.21 3.28 15.22
N THR A 19 7.94 2.01 14.90
CA THR A 19 8.58 0.85 15.52
C THR A 19 9.27 0.01 14.45
N THR A 20 10.41 -0.58 14.77
CA THR A 20 11.13 -1.47 13.88
C THR A 20 10.54 -2.88 13.96
N VAL A 21 10.07 -3.41 12.83
CA VAL A 21 9.53 -4.77 12.74
C VAL A 21 10.66 -5.77 12.48
N GLN A 22 10.71 -6.86 13.23
CA GLN A 22 11.73 -7.88 13.04
C GLN A 22 11.48 -8.68 11.75
N PRO A 23 12.53 -9.19 11.06
CA PRO A 23 12.37 -9.86 9.77
C PRO A 23 11.36 -11.01 9.74
N TRP A 24 11.25 -11.79 10.82
CA TRP A 24 10.36 -12.94 10.93
C TRP A 24 8.89 -12.56 11.21
N GLU A 25 8.62 -11.40 11.83
CA GLU A 25 7.27 -10.90 12.10
C GLU A 25 6.56 -10.44 10.81
N ARG A 26 7.32 -10.18 9.75
CA ARG A 26 6.78 -9.75 8.46
C ARG A 26 5.85 -10.79 7.83
N GLY A 27 6.05 -12.08 8.11
CA GLY A 27 5.15 -13.14 7.63
C GLY A 27 3.75 -13.04 8.21
N ASP A 28 3.65 -12.75 9.51
CA ASP A 28 2.37 -12.66 10.22
C ASP A 28 1.67 -11.31 10.01
N LEU A 29 2.46 -10.24 9.83
CA LEU A 29 1.93 -8.88 9.61
C LEU A 29 1.49 -8.62 8.16
N ALA A 30 2.03 -9.35 7.18
CA ALA A 30 1.69 -9.19 5.76
C ALA A 30 0.42 -9.96 5.39
N LYS A 31 -0.74 -9.47 5.83
CA LYS A 31 -2.03 -10.08 5.51
C LYS A 31 -2.32 -10.04 4.00
N LYS A 32 -3.02 -11.06 3.49
CA LYS A 32 -3.30 -11.20 2.04
C LYS A 32 -4.11 -10.03 1.49
N GLU A 33 -5.04 -9.49 2.27
CA GLU A 33 -5.88 -8.34 1.93
C GLU A 33 -5.11 -7.02 1.83
N MET A 34 -3.88 -6.96 2.34
CA MET A 34 -3.01 -5.78 2.23
C MET A 34 -2.10 -5.85 0.98
N ALA A 35 -2.18 -6.93 0.20
CA ALA A 35 -1.44 -7.05 -1.04
C ALA A 35 -1.96 -6.05 -2.08
N TRP A 36 -1.07 -5.55 -2.93
CA TRP A 36 -1.41 -4.66 -4.06
C TRP A 36 -2.44 -5.27 -5.01
N ASP A 37 -2.33 -6.58 -5.21
CA ASP A 37 -3.33 -7.39 -5.91
C ASP A 37 -3.68 -8.60 -5.04
N PRO A 38 -4.78 -8.53 -4.27
CA PRO A 38 -5.19 -9.62 -3.41
C PRO A 38 -5.81 -10.80 -4.18
N ASP A 39 -6.21 -10.61 -5.45
CA ASP A 39 -6.82 -11.62 -6.30
C ASP A 39 -6.26 -11.55 -7.74
N PRO A 40 -5.03 -12.07 -7.94
CA PRO A 40 -4.35 -12.00 -9.24
C PRO A 40 -5.07 -12.77 -10.34
N MET A 41 -5.84 -13.79 -10.00
CA MET A 41 -6.61 -14.56 -10.99
C MET A 41 -7.74 -13.71 -11.56
N ARG A 42 -8.48 -13.01 -10.69
CA ARG A 42 -9.52 -12.08 -11.11
C ARG A 42 -8.94 -10.88 -11.85
N SER A 43 -7.78 -10.38 -11.42
CA SER A 43 -7.10 -9.28 -12.11
C SER A 43 -6.70 -9.67 -13.53
N ALA A 44 -6.05 -10.82 -13.71
CA ALA A 44 -5.69 -11.37 -15.02
C ALA A 44 -6.92 -11.60 -15.92
N LEU A 45 -8.04 -12.07 -15.35
CA LEU A 45 -9.28 -12.24 -16.12
C LEU A 45 -9.84 -10.89 -16.61
N ARG A 46 -9.83 -9.85 -15.76
CA ARG A 46 -10.24 -8.50 -16.17
C ARG A 46 -9.34 -7.97 -17.27
N ASP A 47 -8.04 -8.13 -17.13
CA ASP A 47 -7.06 -7.67 -18.13
C ASP A 47 -7.31 -8.37 -19.47
N HIS A 48 -7.53 -9.69 -19.46
CA HIS A 48 -7.87 -10.45 -20.66
C HIS A 48 -9.15 -9.93 -21.34
N VAL A 49 -10.21 -9.66 -20.57
CA VAL A 49 -11.47 -9.11 -21.09
C VAL A 49 -11.27 -7.69 -21.62
N TYR A 50 -10.54 -6.84 -20.90
CA TYR A 50 -10.26 -5.46 -21.26
C TYR A 50 -9.48 -5.37 -22.57
N PHE A 51 -8.37 -6.12 -22.68
CA PHE A 51 -7.61 -6.22 -23.91
C PHE A 51 -8.43 -6.71 -25.10
N SER A 52 -9.28 -7.71 -24.88
CA SER A 52 -10.11 -8.29 -25.94
C SER A 52 -11.17 -7.31 -26.45
N LYS A 53 -11.60 -6.35 -25.62
CA LYS A 53 -12.70 -5.44 -25.94
C LYS A 53 -12.25 -4.03 -26.31
N GLU A 54 -11.15 -3.56 -25.73
CA GLU A 54 -10.74 -2.15 -25.75
C GLU A 54 -9.27 -1.96 -26.17
N GLY A 55 -8.63 -3.00 -26.71
CA GLY A 55 -7.19 -3.13 -27.00
C GLY A 55 -6.55 -2.15 -28.00
N SER A 56 -6.71 -0.84 -27.78
CA SER A 56 -6.02 0.23 -28.49
C SER A 56 -4.88 0.86 -27.66
N SER A 57 -4.88 0.68 -26.33
CA SER A 57 -3.79 1.12 -25.45
C SER A 57 -3.02 -0.08 -24.91
N GLY A 58 -1.71 -0.10 -25.13
CA GLY A 58 -0.79 -1.16 -24.71
C GLY A 58 -0.99 -1.57 -23.25
N GLY A 59 -0.87 -2.88 -23.00
CA GLY A 59 -1.24 -3.52 -21.75
C GLY A 59 -0.64 -2.95 -20.50
N ALA A 60 -1.38 -3.14 -19.41
CA ALA A 60 -1.00 -2.85 -18.05
C ALA A 60 0.17 -3.72 -17.52
N SER A 61 1.07 -4.19 -18.39
CA SER A 61 2.28 -4.91 -17.99
C SER A 61 3.51 -4.05 -18.25
N SER A 62 3.79 -3.12 -17.33
CA SER A 62 5.16 -2.66 -17.06
C SER A 62 5.30 -2.36 -15.57
N GLY A 63 6.01 -3.22 -14.83
CA GLY A 63 6.31 -3.05 -13.41
C GLY A 63 5.17 -3.57 -12.53
N GLY A 64 5.29 -4.71 -11.84
CA GLY A 64 6.31 -4.91 -10.83
C GLY A 64 5.97 -4.04 -9.62
N GLY A 65 5.41 -4.63 -8.57
CA GLY A 65 5.10 -3.94 -7.33
C GLY A 65 6.33 -3.18 -6.81
N GLY A 66 6.17 -1.89 -6.54
CA GLY A 66 7.23 -1.02 -6.04
C GLY A 66 7.28 0.30 -6.80
N CYS A 67 7.70 1.35 -6.08
CA CYS A 67 7.88 2.71 -6.59
C CYS A 67 8.49 2.70 -8.01
N GLY A 68 7.70 3.14 -9.00
CA GLY A 68 8.03 3.05 -10.41
C GLY A 68 9.24 3.87 -10.82
N CYS A 69 10.41 3.21 -10.86
CA CYS A 69 11.61 3.70 -11.51
C CYS A 69 12.15 2.58 -12.43
N ASN A 70 12.13 2.82 -13.76
CA ASN A 70 13.12 2.23 -14.68
C ASN A 70 14.33 3.16 -14.70
#